data_AF-A0A348XMA3-F1
#
_entry.id   AF-A0A348XMA3-F1
#
_cell.length_a   1.000
_cell.length_b   1.000
_cell.length_c   1.000
_cell.angle_alpha   90.00
_cell.angle_beta   90.00
_cell.angle_gamma   90.00
#
_symmetry.space_group_name_H-M   'P 1'
#
loop_
_entity.id
_entity.type
_entity.pdbx_description
1 polymer ?
#
loop_
_entity_poly.entity_id
_entity_poly.type
_entity_poly.pdbx_seq_one_letter_code
_entity_poly.pdbx_strand_id
1 'polypeptide(L)'
;TAFFIINLNGKNASLIGALEEIEKSEVEREKLIRAIAPRMVEEAEEAIQEGKWDTALRNVTSSLELRPDNPRGSFVKARCQMAFLQLDQAQSNFKIAEALAKDDSALLADVAQYRAIVDEFLPVWISNKRTLDGRQLHSIANKIRALDQRLADQFLEHIDHSSSQSFSVGEYLEPEVVRVIERDLKVAITRLEADNGIGAGELKALYPVQGSTGRVTLELFRNQGRIVDISALENVPINDLSLEGTSVSDLSPLAKMKLSWLNLNKTEVTDLAPLKNAQLIELHLEETPLSSLNGIDVSQLKTLFAEDSALADISALKDAPIQELQLKKTKVRDLAALAGNTTLTVLNAEYTLLADIGPLRGVPLRDLRINRSQVRDLSPLRGTPLTHLNVRKTRVTDLAPLAGNTTLEYLNVGQNSVSSLKALVGVPLTQLYADLTHVRSLNGLQGSKLSTLYVDDTKITSLAPLLGAPLLRLSADNTRISDLAALTGLPIQTLSIENTAVADIAILGTLPLAEISLIRCKRITALTSLLSCKTLVKAKVPVHLDPCVLKPLPNLSQVSDSRGHLKDIKIVCP
;
A
#
# COMPACT_ATOMS: atom_id res chain seq x y z
N THR A 1 6.58 18.60 54.50
CA THR A 1 5.21 18.08 54.60
C THR A 1 4.26 19.03 53.86
N ALA A 2 3.71 18.56 52.75
CA ALA A 2 2.46 19.01 52.10
C ALA A 2 2.34 20.28 51.21
N PHE A 3 3.39 20.92 50.67
CA PHE A 3 3.12 22.03 49.70
C PHE A 3 3.90 22.08 48.38
N PHE A 4 4.80 21.14 48.09
CA PHE A 4 5.39 20.99 46.74
C PHE A 4 4.93 19.67 46.09
N ILE A 5 3.60 19.45 46.14
CA ILE A 5 2.87 18.45 45.33
C ILE A 5 1.89 19.13 44.37
N ILE A 6 1.56 20.41 44.52
CA ILE A 6 0.47 21.02 43.73
C ILE A 6 1.04 22.03 42.76
N ASN A 7 1.65 21.51 41.70
CA ASN A 7 1.62 22.04 40.32
C ASN A 7 2.80 21.44 39.57
N LEU A 8 2.55 20.41 38.76
CA LEU A 8 2.94 20.38 37.34
C LEU A 8 2.54 19.04 36.72
N ASN A 9 1.61 19.14 35.77
CA ASN A 9 1.37 18.15 34.73
C ASN A 9 2.67 17.82 33.99
N GLY A 10 2.95 16.53 33.81
CA GLY A 10 3.94 16.02 32.86
C GLY A 10 5.39 16.00 33.36
N LYS A 11 5.85 14.80 33.80
CA LYS A 11 7.19 14.21 33.55
C LYS A 11 7.43 13.03 34.51
N ASN A 12 7.09 11.81 34.06
CA ASN A 12 7.55 10.56 34.69
C ASN A 12 9.07 10.31 34.50
N ALA A 13 9.79 11.19 33.80
CA ALA A 13 11.22 11.04 33.54
C ALA A 13 12.13 11.42 34.72
N SER A 14 11.64 12.15 35.74
CA SER A 14 12.53 12.61 36.84
C SER A 14 12.57 11.68 38.06
N LEU A 15 11.67 10.68 38.16
CA LEU A 15 11.72 9.72 39.27
C LEU A 15 12.84 8.68 39.07
N ILE A 16 13.06 8.27 37.82
CA ILE A 16 14.16 7.37 37.44
C ILE A 16 15.50 8.11 37.57
N GLY A 17 15.59 9.38 37.13
CA GLY A 17 16.80 10.19 37.32
C GLY A 17 17.16 10.49 38.78
N ALA A 18 16.17 10.59 39.67
CA ALA A 18 16.41 10.71 41.11
C ALA A 18 16.84 9.38 41.77
N LEU A 19 16.49 8.24 41.17
CA LEU A 19 16.95 6.91 41.61
C LEU A 19 18.41 6.64 41.16
N GLU A 20 18.83 7.19 40.02
CA GLU A 20 20.21 7.11 39.51
C GLU A 20 21.22 7.94 40.35
N GLU A 21 20.82 9.03 41.01
CA GLU A 21 21.70 9.76 41.95
C GLU A 21 21.88 9.04 43.31
N ILE A 22 20.94 8.15 43.67
CA ILE A 22 20.91 7.36 44.92
C ILE A 22 21.66 6.02 44.76
N GLU A 23 22.27 5.78 43.59
CA GLU A 23 22.97 4.54 43.21
C GLU A 23 24.27 4.26 43.99
N LYS A 24 24.64 5.10 44.97
CA LYS A 24 25.86 4.91 45.78
C LYS A 24 25.68 4.03 47.02
N SER A 25 24.46 3.57 47.33
CA SER A 25 24.21 2.62 48.42
C SER A 25 22.99 1.76 48.10
N GLU A 26 23.22 0.48 47.80
CA GLU A 26 22.17 -0.53 47.55
C GLU A 26 21.14 -0.59 48.71
N VAL A 27 21.60 -0.29 49.93
CA VAL A 27 20.79 -0.20 51.16
C VAL A 27 19.84 1.01 51.16
N GLU A 28 20.26 2.17 50.64
CA GLU A 28 19.41 3.37 50.53
C GLU A 28 18.34 3.17 49.45
N ARG A 29 18.73 2.58 48.30
CA ARG A 29 17.82 2.22 47.21
C ARG A 29 16.74 1.25 47.69
N GLU A 30 17.12 0.20 48.41
CA GLU A 30 16.17 -0.78 48.95
C GLU A 30 15.21 -0.14 49.98
N LYS A 31 15.71 0.73 50.86
CA LYS A 31 14.86 1.48 51.81
C LYS A 31 13.84 2.37 51.09
N LEU A 32 14.25 3.06 50.03
CA LEU A 32 13.37 3.93 49.26
C LEU A 32 12.32 3.14 48.48
N ILE A 33 12.71 2.03 47.83
CA ILE A 33 11.80 1.09 47.17
C ILE A 33 10.75 0.59 48.17
N ARG A 34 11.19 0.17 49.37
CA ARG A 34 10.30 -0.29 50.45
C ARG A 34 9.36 0.81 50.94
N ALA A 35 9.73 2.08 50.85
CA ALA A 35 8.91 3.22 51.26
C ALA A 35 7.94 3.70 50.18
N ILE A 36 8.32 3.64 48.90
CA ILE A 36 7.53 4.18 47.77
C ILE A 36 6.50 3.15 47.29
N ALA A 37 6.88 1.88 47.12
CA ALA A 37 6.02 0.89 46.49
C ALA A 37 4.66 0.70 47.20
N PRO A 38 4.57 0.65 48.55
CA PRO A 38 3.27 0.58 49.25
C PRO A 38 2.41 1.82 49.00
N ARG A 39 3.00 3.02 49.05
CA ARG A 39 2.29 4.28 48.80
C ARG A 39 1.73 4.36 47.38
N MET A 40 2.45 3.85 46.38
CA MET A 40 1.94 3.80 45.00
C MET A 40 0.74 2.84 44.85
N VAL A 41 0.68 1.78 45.66
CA VAL A 41 -0.51 0.90 45.71
C VAL A 41 -1.67 1.61 46.40
N GLU A 42 -1.43 2.33 47.48
CA GLU A 42 -2.46 3.16 48.14
C GLU A 42 -3.01 4.23 47.18
N GLU A 43 -2.14 4.96 46.48
CA GLU A 43 -2.53 5.95 45.46
C GLU A 43 -3.31 5.29 44.29
N ALA A 44 -3.00 4.04 43.96
CA ALA A 44 -3.79 3.27 42.98
C ALA A 44 -5.18 2.92 43.53
N GLU A 45 -5.29 2.50 44.78
CA GLU A 45 -6.58 2.22 45.43
C GLU A 45 -7.43 3.48 45.61
N GLU A 46 -6.83 4.64 45.91
CA GLU A 46 -7.50 5.94 45.91
C GLU A 46 -7.99 6.32 44.50
N ALA A 47 -7.16 6.13 43.48
CA ALA A 47 -7.56 6.36 42.10
C ALA A 47 -8.73 5.46 41.68
N ILE A 48 -8.78 4.21 42.14
CA ILE A 48 -9.92 3.30 41.98
C ILE A 48 -11.17 3.89 42.64
N GLN A 49 -11.06 4.42 43.86
CA GLN A 49 -12.17 5.05 44.55
C GLN A 49 -12.70 6.29 43.81
N GLU A 50 -11.85 7.01 43.09
CA GLU A 50 -12.20 8.17 42.26
C GLU A 50 -12.66 7.80 40.82
N GLY A 51 -12.68 6.50 40.46
CA GLY A 51 -13.03 6.05 39.12
C GLY A 51 -11.94 6.26 38.06
N LYS A 52 -10.68 6.49 38.46
CA LYS A 52 -9.52 6.76 37.58
C LYS A 52 -8.69 5.49 37.34
N TRP A 53 -9.28 4.51 36.68
CA TRP A 53 -8.74 3.15 36.58
C TRP A 53 -7.46 3.02 35.73
N ASP A 54 -7.31 3.82 34.67
CA ASP A 54 -6.05 3.87 33.91
C ASP A 54 -4.87 4.41 34.76
N THR A 55 -5.17 5.39 35.60
CA THR A 55 -4.18 5.95 36.54
C THR A 55 -3.83 4.93 37.61
N ALA A 56 -4.83 4.22 38.13
CA ALA A 56 -4.60 3.13 39.08
C ALA A 56 -3.73 2.01 38.48
N LEU A 57 -4.02 1.56 37.25
CA LEU A 57 -3.25 0.52 36.57
C LEU A 57 -1.79 0.94 36.31
N ARG A 58 -1.55 2.20 35.93
CA ARG A 58 -0.20 2.74 35.79
C ARG A 58 0.56 2.77 37.12
N ASN A 59 -0.07 3.30 38.17
CA ASN A 59 0.56 3.41 39.49
C ASN A 59 0.91 2.03 40.07
N VAL A 60 0.00 1.06 39.98
CA VAL A 60 0.26 -0.29 40.49
C VAL A 60 1.29 -1.05 39.65
N THR A 61 1.35 -0.82 38.33
CA THR A 61 2.37 -1.44 37.47
C THR A 61 3.76 -0.93 37.80
N SER A 62 3.94 0.39 37.93
CA SER A 62 5.21 0.97 38.37
C SER A 62 5.59 0.55 39.79
N SER A 63 4.62 0.34 40.69
CA SER A 63 4.87 -0.24 42.01
C SER A 63 5.45 -1.66 41.92
N LEU A 64 4.89 -2.51 41.05
CA LEU A 64 5.35 -3.89 40.87
C LEU A 64 6.70 -4.00 40.17
N GLU A 65 7.08 -3.03 39.33
CA GLU A 65 8.45 -2.92 38.79
C GLU A 65 9.48 -2.63 39.89
N LEU A 66 9.09 -1.84 40.89
CA LEU A 66 9.93 -1.54 42.06
C LEU A 66 9.95 -2.69 43.07
N ARG A 67 8.81 -3.36 43.29
CA ARG A 67 8.66 -4.51 44.20
C ARG A 67 7.81 -5.61 43.56
N PRO A 68 8.43 -6.58 42.87
CA PRO A 68 7.72 -7.69 42.22
C PRO A 68 7.00 -8.63 43.19
N ASP A 69 7.48 -8.72 44.44
CA ASP A 69 6.95 -9.56 45.52
C ASP A 69 5.86 -8.85 46.35
N ASN A 70 5.10 -7.93 45.75
CA ASN A 70 4.03 -7.19 46.43
C ASN A 70 2.65 -7.88 46.26
N PRO A 71 2.15 -8.64 47.26
CA PRO A 71 0.87 -9.35 47.14
C PRO A 71 -0.32 -8.40 46.93
N ARG A 72 -0.34 -7.26 47.64
CA ARG A 72 -1.41 -6.26 47.52
C ARG A 72 -1.38 -5.56 46.16
N GLY A 73 -0.18 -5.26 45.65
CA GLY A 73 0.00 -4.71 44.30
C GLY A 73 -0.50 -5.67 43.22
N SER A 74 -0.16 -6.96 43.30
CA SER A 74 -0.66 -7.97 42.36
C SER A 74 -2.19 -8.10 42.41
N PHE A 75 -2.78 -8.05 43.60
CA PHE A 75 -4.23 -8.06 43.78
C PHE A 75 -4.91 -6.84 43.15
N VAL A 76 -4.39 -5.64 43.41
CA VAL A 76 -4.92 -4.38 42.83
C VAL A 76 -4.76 -4.37 41.31
N LYS A 77 -3.63 -4.85 40.77
CA LYS A 77 -3.43 -5.01 39.32
C LYS A 77 -4.47 -5.96 38.71
N ALA A 78 -4.74 -7.09 39.36
CA ALA A 78 -5.75 -8.04 38.91
C ALA A 78 -7.16 -7.43 38.88
N ARG A 79 -7.53 -6.62 39.88
CA ARG A 79 -8.79 -5.87 39.89
C ARG A 79 -8.91 -4.88 38.74
N CYS A 80 -7.85 -4.12 38.45
CA CYS A 80 -7.83 -3.23 37.30
C CYS A 80 -7.98 -4.00 35.98
N GLN A 81 -7.32 -5.15 35.83
CA GLN A 81 -7.42 -5.98 34.63
C GLN A 81 -8.83 -6.56 34.43
N MET A 82 -9.53 -6.90 35.50
CA MET A 82 -10.94 -7.29 35.43
C MET A 82 -11.82 -6.16 34.89
N ALA A 83 -11.55 -4.90 35.27
CA ALA A 83 -12.29 -3.74 34.76
C ALA A 83 -12.21 -3.62 33.23
N PHE A 84 -11.09 -4.06 32.65
CA PHE A 84 -10.82 -4.04 31.21
C PHE A 84 -11.05 -5.39 30.52
N LEU A 85 -11.78 -6.33 31.15
CA LEU A 85 -12.08 -7.66 30.60
C LEU A 85 -10.86 -8.54 30.26
N GLN A 86 -9.71 -8.29 30.89
CA GLN A 86 -8.47 -9.07 30.72
C GLN A 86 -8.46 -10.26 31.70
N LEU A 87 -9.38 -11.21 31.52
CA LEU A 87 -9.64 -12.29 32.47
C LEU A 87 -8.45 -13.26 32.63
N ASP A 88 -7.69 -13.53 31.57
CA ASP A 88 -6.48 -14.38 31.61
C ASP A 88 -5.36 -13.72 32.41
N GLN A 89 -5.06 -12.45 32.17
CA GLN A 89 -4.05 -11.73 32.96
C GLN A 89 -4.48 -11.55 34.41
N ALA A 90 -5.76 -11.24 34.66
CA ALA A 90 -6.30 -11.13 36.01
C ALA A 90 -6.16 -12.45 36.79
N GLN A 91 -6.47 -13.59 36.17
CA GLN A 91 -6.31 -14.91 36.80
C GLN A 91 -4.86 -15.17 37.22
N SER A 92 -3.89 -14.82 36.36
CA SER A 92 -2.47 -14.96 36.65
C SER A 92 -2.06 -14.10 37.85
N ASN A 93 -2.47 -12.83 37.87
CA ASN A 93 -2.14 -11.92 38.95
C ASN A 93 -2.84 -12.26 40.28
N PHE A 94 -4.05 -12.84 40.26
CA PHE A 94 -4.66 -13.39 41.49
C PHE A 94 -3.90 -14.59 42.05
N LYS A 95 -3.40 -15.49 41.19
CA LYS A 95 -2.55 -16.61 41.63
C LYS A 95 -1.24 -16.12 42.25
N ILE A 96 -0.62 -15.09 41.66
CA ILE A 96 0.58 -14.46 42.19
C ILE A 96 0.26 -13.79 43.54
N ALA A 97 -0.81 -13.00 43.62
CA ALA A 97 -1.22 -12.34 44.86
C ALA A 97 -1.47 -13.36 45.99
N GLU A 98 -2.19 -14.44 45.70
CA GLU A 98 -2.44 -15.51 46.68
C GLU A 98 -1.15 -16.22 47.11
N ALA A 99 -0.26 -16.54 46.16
CA ALA A 99 1.00 -17.19 46.45
C ALA A 99 1.95 -16.32 47.31
N LEU A 100 1.85 -14.99 47.18
CA LEU A 100 2.64 -14.03 47.94
C LEU A 100 1.98 -13.63 49.29
N ALA A 101 0.65 -13.71 49.40
CA ALA A 101 -0.11 -13.26 50.58
C ALA A 101 -0.21 -14.31 51.71
N LYS A 102 0.75 -15.23 51.83
CA LYS A 102 0.64 -16.44 52.69
C LYS A 102 0.28 -16.17 54.16
N ASP A 103 0.68 -15.01 54.69
CA ASP A 103 0.46 -14.62 56.08
C ASP A 103 -0.65 -13.56 56.27
N ASP A 104 -1.36 -13.17 55.20
CA ASP A 104 -2.44 -12.16 55.22
C ASP A 104 -3.80 -12.81 54.93
N SER A 105 -4.43 -13.33 55.98
CA SER A 105 -5.71 -14.03 55.89
C SER A 105 -6.86 -13.18 55.32
N ALA A 106 -6.82 -11.86 55.48
CA ALA A 106 -7.85 -10.96 54.95
C ALA A 106 -7.67 -10.76 53.44
N LEU A 107 -6.44 -10.50 53.00
CA LEU A 107 -6.11 -10.40 51.57
C LEU A 107 -6.35 -11.72 50.84
N LEU A 108 -6.03 -12.86 51.46
CA LEU A 108 -6.31 -14.18 50.89
C LEU A 108 -7.81 -14.41 50.68
N ALA A 109 -8.65 -14.00 51.63
CA ALA A 109 -10.10 -14.10 51.51
C ALA A 109 -10.63 -13.24 50.35
N ASP A 110 -10.14 -12.00 50.22
CA ASP A 110 -10.50 -11.09 49.12
C ASP A 110 -10.05 -11.67 47.76
N VAL A 111 -8.79 -12.08 47.64
CA VAL A 111 -8.24 -12.69 46.41
C VAL A 111 -9.04 -13.92 45.99
N ALA A 112 -9.43 -14.78 46.93
CA ALA A 112 -10.21 -15.98 46.62
C ALA A 112 -11.60 -15.65 46.05
N GLN A 113 -12.27 -14.63 46.59
CA GLN A 113 -13.59 -14.20 46.13
C GLN A 113 -13.54 -13.67 44.69
N TYR A 114 -12.57 -12.81 44.36
CA TYR A 114 -12.40 -12.31 43.00
C TYR A 114 -11.94 -13.39 42.01
N ARG A 115 -11.00 -14.24 42.43
CA ARG A 115 -10.54 -15.33 41.58
C ARG A 115 -11.66 -16.31 41.24
N ALA A 116 -12.54 -16.63 42.18
CA ALA A 116 -13.68 -17.52 41.93
C ALA A 116 -14.57 -17.00 40.78
N ILE A 117 -14.75 -15.67 40.68
CA ILE A 117 -15.43 -15.05 39.54
C ILE A 117 -14.65 -15.30 38.25
N VAL A 118 -13.34 -15.01 38.23
CA VAL A 118 -12.53 -15.22 37.02
C VAL A 118 -12.48 -16.69 36.60
N ASP A 119 -12.31 -17.61 37.54
CA ASP A 119 -12.24 -19.07 37.28
C ASP A 119 -13.54 -19.62 36.67
N GLU A 120 -14.69 -19.04 37.03
CA GLU A 120 -15.98 -19.41 36.46
C GLU A 120 -16.14 -18.95 35.00
N PHE A 121 -15.73 -17.72 34.70
CA PHE A 121 -16.01 -17.10 33.40
C PHE A 121 -14.87 -17.21 32.38
N LEU A 122 -13.64 -17.41 32.84
CA LEU A 122 -12.48 -17.56 31.97
C LEU A 122 -12.63 -18.74 30.97
N PRO A 123 -13.13 -19.93 31.35
CA PRO A 123 -13.35 -21.02 30.39
C PRO A 123 -14.38 -20.66 29.32
N VAL A 124 -15.46 -19.97 29.71
CA VAL A 124 -16.52 -19.52 28.80
C VAL A 124 -15.98 -18.46 27.84
N TRP A 125 -15.21 -17.51 28.36
CA TRP A 125 -14.52 -16.49 27.58
C TRP A 125 -13.57 -17.12 26.55
N ILE A 126 -12.74 -18.08 26.95
CA ILE A 126 -11.84 -18.80 26.04
C ILE A 126 -12.63 -19.57 24.97
N SER A 127 -13.66 -20.32 25.37
CA SER A 127 -14.48 -21.13 24.47
C SER A 127 -15.19 -20.29 23.40
N ASN A 128 -15.57 -19.06 23.75
CA ASN A 128 -16.23 -18.12 22.84
C ASN A 128 -15.23 -17.19 22.13
N LYS A 129 -13.98 -17.64 21.92
CA LYS A 129 -12.91 -16.89 21.25
C LYS A 129 -12.66 -15.52 21.88
N ARG A 130 -12.61 -15.46 23.21
CA ARG A 130 -12.39 -14.26 24.03
C ARG A 130 -13.50 -13.22 23.92
N THR A 131 -14.72 -13.66 23.66
CA THR A 131 -15.92 -12.81 23.65
C THR A 131 -16.95 -13.33 24.65
N LEU A 132 -17.70 -12.44 25.29
CA LEU A 132 -18.81 -12.78 26.19
C LEU A 132 -20.06 -12.09 25.69
N ASP A 133 -21.19 -12.78 25.76
CA ASP A 133 -22.48 -12.19 25.41
C ASP A 133 -22.97 -11.24 26.52
N GLY A 134 -23.96 -10.40 26.20
CA GLY A 134 -24.51 -9.42 27.13
C GLY A 134 -25.02 -10.03 28.43
N ARG A 135 -25.57 -11.26 28.42
CA ARG A 135 -26.07 -11.92 29.64
C ARG A 135 -24.92 -12.39 30.52
N GLN A 136 -23.86 -12.90 29.92
CA GLN A 136 -22.63 -13.32 30.60
C GLN A 136 -21.92 -12.13 31.22
N LEU A 137 -21.78 -11.03 30.48
CA LEU A 137 -21.21 -9.77 30.96
C LEU A 137 -21.99 -9.21 32.16
N HIS A 138 -23.33 -9.15 32.07
CA HIS A 138 -24.17 -8.73 33.19
C HIS A 138 -24.09 -9.69 34.40
N SER A 139 -23.92 -10.99 34.15
CA SER A 139 -23.72 -11.98 35.22
C SER A 139 -22.41 -11.77 35.98
N ILE A 140 -21.32 -11.51 35.26
CA ILE A 140 -20.02 -11.14 35.84
C ILE A 140 -20.15 -9.84 36.65
N ALA A 141 -20.74 -8.80 36.05
CA ALA A 141 -20.92 -7.51 36.71
C ALA A 141 -21.69 -7.63 38.02
N ASN A 142 -22.77 -8.42 38.05
CA ASN A 142 -23.55 -8.64 39.26
C ASN A 142 -22.77 -9.36 40.36
N LYS A 143 -21.88 -10.29 40.01
CA LYS A 143 -21.02 -10.98 40.97
C LYS A 143 -19.92 -10.07 41.51
N ILE A 144 -19.31 -9.26 40.65
CA ILE A 144 -18.35 -8.23 41.06
C ILE A 144 -19.03 -7.20 41.97
N ARG A 145 -20.27 -6.79 41.65
CA ARG A 145 -21.01 -5.77 42.41
C ARG A 145 -21.17 -6.10 43.89
N ALA A 146 -21.27 -7.40 44.23
CA ALA A 146 -21.33 -7.86 45.61
C ALA A 146 -20.00 -7.68 46.38
N LEU A 147 -18.88 -7.58 45.66
CA LEU A 147 -17.52 -7.40 46.22
C LEU A 147 -17.04 -5.95 46.12
N ASP A 148 -17.33 -5.28 45.01
CA ASP A 148 -16.97 -3.90 44.71
C ASP A 148 -17.95 -3.31 43.69
N GLN A 149 -18.83 -2.44 44.19
CA GLN A 149 -19.85 -1.79 43.39
C GLN A 149 -19.27 -0.86 42.31
N ARG A 150 -18.18 -0.14 42.62
CA ARG A 150 -17.59 0.82 41.66
C ARG A 150 -16.89 0.10 40.52
N LEU A 151 -16.18 -0.99 40.81
CA LEU A 151 -15.59 -1.84 39.79
C LEU A 151 -16.67 -2.41 38.86
N ALA A 152 -17.80 -2.86 39.42
CA ALA A 152 -18.92 -3.38 38.63
C ALA A 152 -19.60 -2.30 37.77
N ASP A 153 -19.76 -1.09 38.30
CA ASP A 153 -20.40 0.00 37.57
C ASP A 153 -19.50 0.53 36.45
N GLN A 154 -18.18 0.62 36.66
CA GLN A 154 -17.24 0.97 35.59
C GLN A 154 -17.12 -0.15 34.54
N PHE A 155 -17.13 -1.41 34.98
CA PHE A 155 -17.19 -2.57 34.09
C PHE A 155 -18.44 -2.50 33.18
N LEU A 156 -19.60 -2.13 33.74
CA LEU A 156 -20.83 -1.93 32.97
C LEU A 156 -20.81 -0.67 32.11
N GLU A 157 -20.25 0.45 32.58
CA GLU A 157 -20.08 1.66 31.79
C GLU A 157 -19.21 1.39 30.54
N HIS A 158 -18.13 0.62 30.71
CA HIS A 158 -17.28 0.16 29.62
C HIS A 158 -18.03 -0.73 28.61
N ILE A 159 -19.01 -1.52 29.08
CA ILE A 159 -19.90 -2.32 28.22
C ILE A 159 -20.92 -1.41 27.50
N ASP A 160 -21.58 -0.51 28.21
CA ASP A 160 -22.70 0.31 27.73
C ASP A 160 -22.27 1.44 26.78
N HIS A 161 -21.04 1.95 26.90
CA HIS A 161 -20.48 2.96 25.99
C HIS A 161 -20.00 2.35 24.65
N SER A 162 -20.01 1.02 24.51
CA SER A 162 -19.68 0.33 23.27
C SER A 162 -20.97 -0.04 22.50
N SER A 163 -21.34 0.76 21.51
CA SER A 163 -22.60 0.59 20.76
C SER A 163 -22.61 -0.56 19.74
N SER A 164 -21.89 -1.66 20.00
CA SER A 164 -21.90 -2.86 19.14
C SER A 164 -21.98 -4.14 19.96
N GLN A 165 -22.98 -5.01 19.69
CA GLN A 165 -23.17 -6.31 20.32
C GLN A 165 -22.13 -7.39 19.91
N SER A 166 -20.89 -7.00 19.63
CA SER A 166 -19.77 -7.92 19.49
C SER A 166 -18.50 -7.25 19.98
N PHE A 167 -18.08 -7.58 21.21
CA PHE A 167 -16.80 -7.15 21.74
C PHE A 167 -15.68 -7.88 20.98
N SER A 168 -15.03 -7.18 20.04
CA SER A 168 -13.75 -7.59 19.49
C SER A 168 -12.65 -6.98 20.36
N VAL A 169 -11.93 -7.83 21.09
CA VAL A 169 -10.75 -7.51 21.93
C VAL A 169 -9.53 -7.12 21.07
N GLY A 170 -9.76 -6.53 19.89
CA GLY A 170 -8.74 -6.16 18.92
C GLY A 170 -8.05 -4.83 19.20
N GLU A 171 -8.61 -3.97 20.06
CA GLU A 171 -8.03 -2.65 20.34
C GLU A 171 -7.18 -2.57 21.62
N TYR A 172 -7.08 -3.65 22.42
CA TYR A 172 -6.38 -3.59 23.73
C TYR A 172 -5.57 -4.85 24.14
N LEU A 173 -5.13 -5.69 23.19
CA LEU A 173 -4.18 -6.77 23.49
C LEU A 173 -2.72 -6.29 23.49
N GLU A 174 -2.34 -5.79 24.66
CA GLU A 174 -1.04 -5.78 25.35
C GLU A 174 0.30 -5.56 24.60
N PRO A 175 1.10 -4.58 25.09
CA PRO A 175 2.55 -4.54 24.88
C PRO A 175 3.30 -5.84 25.23
N GLU A 176 2.72 -6.75 26.02
CA GLU A 176 3.38 -7.98 26.48
C GLU A 176 3.33 -9.11 25.45
N VAL A 177 2.21 -9.30 24.74
CA VAL A 177 2.12 -10.23 23.59
C VAL A 177 3.02 -9.74 22.46
N VAL A 178 3.00 -8.44 22.21
CA VAL A 178 3.93 -7.79 21.27
C VAL A 178 5.37 -8.00 21.71
N ARG A 179 5.71 -7.79 22.99
CA ARG A 179 7.07 -8.03 23.52
C ARG A 179 7.49 -9.49 23.38
N VAL A 180 6.60 -10.45 23.60
CA VAL A 180 6.93 -11.88 23.45
C VAL A 180 7.17 -12.23 21.99
N ILE A 181 6.30 -11.77 21.08
CA ILE A 181 6.48 -11.95 19.64
C ILE A 181 7.77 -11.26 19.19
N GLU A 182 8.03 -10.02 19.61
CA GLU A 182 9.28 -9.31 19.33
C GLU A 182 10.50 -10.03 19.88
N ARG A 183 10.43 -10.60 21.10
CA ARG A 183 11.51 -11.37 21.69
C ARG A 183 11.78 -12.63 20.87
N ASP A 184 10.75 -13.38 20.53
CA ASP A 184 10.87 -14.63 19.79
C ASP A 184 11.35 -14.36 18.36
N LEU A 185 10.92 -13.25 17.74
CA LEU A 185 11.44 -12.75 16.46
C LEU A 185 12.90 -12.33 16.56
N LYS A 186 13.31 -11.61 17.61
CA LYS A 186 14.71 -11.25 17.86
C LYS A 186 15.58 -12.50 17.99
N VAL A 187 15.11 -13.52 18.72
CA VAL A 187 15.82 -14.80 18.84
C VAL A 187 15.94 -15.49 17.49
N ALA A 188 14.86 -15.53 16.71
CA ALA A 188 14.87 -16.10 15.36
C ALA A 188 15.85 -15.35 14.43
N ILE A 189 15.90 -14.02 14.50
CA ILE A 189 16.83 -13.20 13.70
C ILE A 189 18.27 -13.42 14.12
N THR A 190 18.57 -13.47 15.43
CA THR A 190 19.94 -13.77 15.88
C THR A 190 20.40 -15.15 15.41
N ARG A 191 19.51 -16.15 15.39
CA ARG A 191 19.80 -17.47 14.81
C ARG A 191 20.00 -17.38 13.31
N LEU A 192 19.12 -16.67 12.60
CA LEU A 192 19.22 -16.44 11.16
C LEU A 192 20.55 -15.76 10.78
N GLU A 193 21.01 -14.79 11.57
CA GLU A 193 22.32 -14.15 11.40
C GLU A 193 23.45 -15.18 11.55
N ALA A 194 23.41 -15.99 12.61
CA ALA A 194 24.42 -17.01 12.88
C ALA A 194 24.46 -18.09 11.78
N ASP A 195 23.30 -18.60 11.36
CA ASP A 195 23.17 -19.66 10.35
C ASP A 195 23.68 -19.21 8.97
N ASN A 196 23.61 -17.90 8.68
CA ASN A 196 24.05 -17.33 7.41
C ASN A 196 25.41 -16.62 7.48
N GLY A 197 26.15 -16.75 8.60
CA GLY A 197 27.47 -16.11 8.76
C GLY A 197 27.40 -14.57 8.71
N ILE A 198 26.29 -13.99 9.15
CA ILE A 198 26.06 -12.56 9.22
C ILE A 198 26.43 -12.07 10.62
N GLY A 199 27.13 -10.93 10.70
CA GLY A 199 27.49 -10.35 12.00
C GLY A 199 26.25 -10.02 12.82
N ALA A 200 26.31 -10.21 14.14
CA ALA A 200 25.18 -9.95 15.03
C ALA A 200 24.71 -8.49 14.93
N GLY A 201 23.42 -8.28 14.65
CA GLY A 201 22.83 -6.96 14.46
C GLY A 201 23.08 -6.30 13.10
N GLU A 202 23.69 -7.01 12.14
CA GLU A 202 23.84 -6.53 10.76
C GLU A 202 22.56 -6.66 9.94
N LEU A 203 21.67 -7.60 10.27
CA LEU A 203 20.37 -7.71 9.60
C LEU A 203 19.43 -6.59 10.09
N LYS A 204 19.03 -5.73 9.15
CA LYS A 204 17.96 -4.77 9.40
C LYS A 204 16.61 -5.43 9.14
N ALA A 205 15.96 -5.87 10.21
CA ALA A 205 14.56 -6.26 10.20
C ALA A 205 13.67 -5.08 10.57
N LEU A 206 12.61 -4.84 9.81
CA LEU A 206 11.49 -4.02 10.29
C LEU A 206 10.45 -4.95 10.93
N TYR A 207 9.98 -4.54 12.11
CA TYR A 207 8.88 -5.17 12.81
C TYR A 207 7.70 -4.19 12.82
N PRO A 208 6.58 -4.51 12.17
CA PRO A 208 5.31 -3.91 12.52
C PRO A 208 4.73 -4.65 13.71
N VAL A 209 4.61 -3.93 14.83
CA VAL A 209 3.65 -4.25 15.87
C VAL A 209 2.27 -3.98 15.28
N GLN A 210 1.42 -5.02 15.20
CA GLN A 210 0.02 -4.97 14.76
C GLN A 210 -0.35 -3.73 13.93
N GLY A 211 -0.26 -3.85 12.60
CA GLY A 211 -1.17 -3.06 11.78
C GLY A 211 -2.62 -3.37 12.20
N SER A 212 -3.56 -2.50 11.86
CA SER A 212 -5.02 -2.59 12.13
C SER A 212 -5.71 -3.91 11.71
N THR A 213 -4.95 -4.90 11.25
CA THR A 213 -5.32 -6.25 10.81
C THR A 213 -4.86 -7.38 11.74
N GLY A 214 -4.07 -7.10 12.79
CA GLY A 214 -3.61 -8.12 13.75
C GLY A 214 -2.49 -9.05 13.24
N ARG A 215 -1.76 -8.67 12.17
CA ARG A 215 -0.72 -9.49 11.55
C ARG A 215 0.68 -9.17 12.08
N VAL A 216 1.53 -10.20 12.17
CA VAL A 216 2.96 -10.09 12.48
C VAL A 216 3.71 -10.12 11.16
N THR A 217 4.45 -9.05 10.87
CA THR A 217 5.23 -8.92 9.64
C THR A 217 6.73 -8.98 9.94
N LEU A 218 7.48 -9.71 9.12
CA LEU A 218 8.94 -9.70 9.14
C LEU A 218 9.46 -9.27 7.76
N GLU A 219 10.17 -8.15 7.71
CA GLU A 219 10.80 -7.67 6.48
C GLU A 219 12.32 -7.69 6.61
N LEU A 220 12.99 -8.52 5.79
CA LEU A 220 14.44 -8.67 5.80
C LEU A 220 15.07 -7.75 4.74
N PHE A 221 15.47 -6.53 5.11
CA PHE A 221 16.05 -5.56 4.17
C PHE A 221 17.59 -5.61 4.12
N ARG A 222 18.14 -5.17 2.99
CA ARG A 222 19.59 -4.87 2.79
C ARG A 222 20.53 -6.07 3.02
N ASN A 223 20.04 -7.24 2.69
CA ASN A 223 20.70 -8.54 2.83
C ASN A 223 21.60 -8.89 1.63
N GLN A 224 21.52 -8.22 0.46
CA GLN A 224 22.40 -8.45 -0.71
C GLN A 224 22.63 -9.94 -1.04
N GLY A 225 21.60 -10.80 -0.89
CA GLY A 225 21.72 -12.24 -1.11
C GLY A 225 22.47 -13.03 -0.02
N ARG A 226 22.79 -12.45 1.13
CA ARG A 226 23.52 -13.12 2.22
C ARG A 226 22.69 -14.17 2.97
N ILE A 227 21.36 -14.03 2.97
CA ILE A 227 20.46 -14.99 3.62
C ILE A 227 20.14 -16.08 2.59
N VAL A 228 20.51 -17.32 2.90
CA VAL A 228 20.29 -18.54 2.12
C VAL A 228 19.46 -19.54 2.93
N ASP A 229 19.81 -19.72 4.21
CA ASP A 229 19.12 -20.63 5.14
C ASP A 229 18.12 -19.86 6.01
N ILE A 230 16.86 -20.28 5.97
CA ILE A 230 15.76 -19.73 6.78
C ILE A 230 15.22 -20.71 7.81
N SER A 231 15.96 -21.77 8.15
CA SER A 231 15.57 -22.77 9.15
C SER A 231 15.25 -22.14 10.52
N ALA A 232 15.92 -21.05 10.87
CA ALA A 232 15.64 -20.26 12.07
C ALA A 232 14.20 -19.69 12.14
N LEU A 233 13.50 -19.61 11.01
CA LEU A 233 12.11 -19.14 10.93
C LEU A 233 11.08 -20.25 11.19
N GLU A 234 11.49 -21.52 11.33
CA GLU A 234 10.55 -22.62 11.55
C GLU A 234 9.72 -22.39 12.83
N ASN A 235 8.39 -22.50 12.70
CA ASN A 235 7.42 -22.32 13.79
C ASN A 235 7.38 -20.91 14.40
N VAL A 236 8.00 -19.90 13.77
CA VAL A 236 7.87 -18.50 14.19
C VAL A 236 6.45 -18.01 13.81
N PRO A 237 5.71 -17.34 14.72
CA PRO A 237 4.31 -16.98 14.49
C PRO A 237 4.17 -15.72 13.60
N ILE A 238 4.59 -15.82 12.33
CA ILE A 238 4.51 -14.75 11.33
C ILE A 238 3.37 -15.03 10.35
N ASN A 239 2.64 -13.98 9.97
CA ASN A 239 1.60 -14.04 8.94
C ASN A 239 2.03 -13.39 7.63
N ASP A 240 2.88 -12.35 7.71
CA ASP A 240 3.34 -11.59 6.56
C ASP A 240 4.89 -11.63 6.53
N LEU A 241 5.47 -12.11 5.44
CA LEU A 241 6.92 -12.32 5.36
C LEU A 241 7.47 -11.71 4.07
N SER A 242 8.52 -10.90 4.19
CA SER A 242 9.33 -10.47 3.04
C SER A 242 10.73 -11.07 3.13
N LEU A 243 11.05 -11.87 2.11
CA LEU A 243 12.37 -12.43 1.82
C LEU A 243 13.01 -11.70 0.63
N GLU A 244 12.57 -10.48 0.31
CA GLU A 244 13.06 -9.75 -0.86
C GLU A 244 14.59 -9.63 -0.87
N GLY A 245 15.21 -9.96 -2.00
CA GLY A 245 16.65 -9.82 -2.22
C GLY A 245 17.52 -10.78 -1.39
N THR A 246 16.93 -11.85 -0.85
CA THR A 246 17.66 -12.99 -0.28
C THR A 246 18.07 -14.00 -1.36
N SER A 247 19.01 -14.89 -1.05
CA SER A 247 19.36 -16.03 -1.92
C SER A 247 18.64 -17.32 -1.47
N VAL A 248 17.47 -17.16 -0.86
CA VAL A 248 16.65 -18.29 -0.41
C VAL A 248 16.13 -19.04 -1.64
N SER A 249 16.27 -20.36 -1.62
CA SER A 249 15.73 -21.28 -2.61
C SER A 249 14.85 -22.37 -2.00
N ASP A 250 15.08 -22.76 -0.74
CA ASP A 250 14.29 -23.75 -0.01
C ASP A 250 13.27 -23.08 0.93
N LEU A 251 11.99 -23.34 0.67
CA LEU A 251 10.86 -22.85 1.49
C LEU A 251 10.34 -23.88 2.50
N SER A 252 10.99 -25.04 2.64
CA SER A 252 10.59 -26.09 3.59
C SER A 252 10.38 -25.60 5.03
N PRO A 253 11.20 -24.67 5.57
CA PRO A 253 10.97 -24.11 6.91
C PRO A 253 9.63 -23.38 7.08
N LEU A 254 9.01 -22.93 5.98
CA LEU A 254 7.74 -22.21 5.99
C LEU A 254 6.51 -23.13 5.92
N ALA A 255 6.69 -24.45 5.77
CA ALA A 255 5.61 -25.36 5.35
C ALA A 255 4.41 -25.48 6.32
N LYS A 256 4.61 -25.14 7.59
CA LYS A 256 3.58 -25.16 8.64
C LYS A 256 3.02 -23.77 8.96
N MET A 257 3.58 -22.71 8.37
CA MET A 257 3.22 -21.32 8.66
C MET A 257 1.92 -20.94 7.94
N LYS A 258 1.11 -20.11 8.59
CA LYS A 258 -0.18 -19.63 8.04
C LYS A 258 -0.02 -18.27 7.37
N LEU A 259 0.86 -18.21 6.38
CA LEU A 259 1.17 -16.97 5.68
C LEU A 259 -0.04 -16.48 4.87
N SER A 260 -0.28 -15.17 4.93
CA SER A 260 -1.30 -14.46 4.15
C SER A 260 -0.71 -13.47 3.15
N TRP A 261 0.48 -12.95 3.42
CA TRP A 261 1.24 -12.10 2.52
C TRP A 261 2.67 -12.61 2.45
N LEU A 262 3.19 -12.79 1.24
CA LEU A 262 4.54 -13.29 1.04
C LEU A 262 5.22 -12.54 -0.10
N ASN A 263 6.36 -11.95 0.19
CA ASN A 263 7.22 -11.33 -0.82
C ASN A 263 8.50 -12.15 -0.99
N LEU A 264 8.63 -12.74 -2.18
CA LEU A 264 9.79 -13.51 -2.64
C LEU A 264 10.54 -12.80 -3.76
N ASN A 265 10.36 -11.48 -3.92
CA ASN A 265 11.01 -10.72 -4.98
C ASN A 265 12.53 -10.92 -4.94
N LYS A 266 13.15 -11.12 -6.10
CA LYS A 266 14.60 -11.29 -6.24
C LYS A 266 15.17 -12.40 -5.36
N THR A 267 14.45 -13.52 -5.23
CA THR A 267 14.93 -14.75 -4.58
C THR A 267 15.25 -15.84 -5.60
N GLU A 268 15.87 -16.93 -5.15
CA GLU A 268 16.24 -18.08 -5.98
C GLU A 268 15.19 -19.21 -5.95
N VAL A 269 13.99 -18.92 -5.44
CA VAL A 269 12.90 -19.90 -5.28
C VAL A 269 12.43 -20.41 -6.64
N THR A 270 12.38 -21.74 -6.77
CA THR A 270 11.89 -22.44 -7.97
C THR A 270 10.75 -23.42 -7.69
N ASP A 271 10.43 -23.66 -6.42
CA ASP A 271 9.36 -24.56 -5.98
C ASP A 271 8.55 -23.92 -4.85
N LEU A 272 7.22 -23.90 -5.01
CA LEU A 272 6.29 -23.40 -4.00
C LEU A 272 5.57 -24.53 -3.25
N ALA A 273 5.81 -25.81 -3.55
CA ALA A 273 5.17 -26.94 -2.90
C ALA A 273 5.23 -26.95 -1.36
N PRO A 274 6.31 -26.43 -0.71
CA PRO A 274 6.31 -26.26 0.75
C PRO A 274 5.14 -25.40 1.25
N LEU A 275 4.68 -24.43 0.47
CA LEU A 275 3.62 -23.48 0.84
C LEU A 275 2.19 -24.01 0.59
N LYS A 276 1.99 -25.30 0.32
CA LYS A 276 0.67 -25.89 -0.01
C LYS A 276 -0.45 -25.59 0.98
N ASN A 277 -0.11 -25.31 2.25
CA ASN A 277 -1.07 -25.03 3.32
C ASN A 277 -1.17 -23.53 3.65
N ALA A 278 -0.40 -22.67 2.97
CA ALA A 278 -0.46 -21.24 3.16
C ALA A 278 -1.78 -20.68 2.60
N GLN A 279 -2.35 -19.68 3.26
CA GLN A 279 -3.60 -19.04 2.85
C GLN A 279 -3.30 -17.67 2.26
N LEU A 280 -2.48 -17.67 1.20
CA LEU A 280 -1.96 -16.47 0.59
C LEU A 280 -3.11 -15.66 -0.03
N ILE A 281 -3.18 -14.39 0.38
CA ILE A 281 -4.04 -13.36 -0.22
C ILE A 281 -3.25 -12.57 -1.25
N GLU A 282 -1.96 -12.39 -0.99
CA GLU A 282 -1.05 -11.62 -1.83
C GLU A 282 0.33 -12.28 -1.89
N LEU A 283 0.87 -12.39 -3.11
CA LEU A 283 2.13 -13.04 -3.38
C LEU A 283 2.95 -12.18 -4.36
N HIS A 284 4.20 -11.90 -3.99
CA HIS A 284 5.17 -11.20 -4.84
C HIS A 284 6.30 -12.15 -5.26
N LEU A 285 6.57 -12.19 -6.56
CA LEU A 285 7.48 -13.10 -7.27
C LEU A 285 8.31 -12.36 -8.32
N GLU A 286 8.45 -11.04 -8.20
CA GLU A 286 9.20 -10.23 -9.17
C GLU A 286 10.66 -10.68 -9.24
N GLU A 287 11.21 -10.74 -10.45
CA GLU A 287 12.61 -11.14 -10.67
C GLU A 287 12.98 -12.52 -10.08
N THR A 288 12.02 -13.46 -9.96
CA THR A 288 12.26 -14.84 -9.51
C THR A 288 12.45 -15.84 -10.67
N PRO A 289 13.19 -16.95 -10.47
CA PRO A 289 13.33 -18.02 -11.47
C PRO A 289 12.13 -18.98 -11.52
N LEU A 290 11.11 -18.77 -10.69
CA LEU A 290 9.91 -19.60 -10.61
C LEU A 290 9.15 -19.61 -11.96
N SER A 291 8.82 -20.81 -12.45
CA SER A 291 8.18 -20.97 -13.76
C SER A 291 6.69 -21.30 -13.70
N SER A 292 6.18 -21.75 -12.55
CA SER A 292 4.79 -22.16 -12.33
C SER A 292 4.35 -21.86 -10.89
N LEU A 293 3.05 -21.65 -10.71
CA LEU A 293 2.40 -21.52 -9.39
C LEU A 293 1.88 -22.85 -8.84
N ASN A 294 2.18 -23.98 -9.49
CA ASN A 294 1.75 -25.28 -9.00
C ASN A 294 2.33 -25.56 -7.61
N GLY A 295 1.51 -26.16 -6.73
CA GLY A 295 1.93 -26.54 -5.38
C GLY A 295 1.41 -25.62 -4.26
N ILE A 296 0.72 -24.53 -4.58
CA ILE A 296 0.06 -23.66 -3.59
C ILE A 296 -1.47 -23.70 -3.71
N ASP A 297 -2.15 -23.45 -2.60
CA ASP A 297 -3.58 -23.15 -2.58
C ASP A 297 -3.80 -21.68 -2.97
N VAL A 298 -4.51 -21.45 -4.08
CA VAL A 298 -4.82 -20.11 -4.60
C VAL A 298 -6.24 -19.66 -4.29
N SER A 299 -7.00 -20.42 -3.49
CA SER A 299 -8.43 -20.18 -3.23
C SER A 299 -8.72 -18.84 -2.54
N GLN A 300 -7.73 -18.24 -1.89
CA GLN A 300 -7.81 -16.91 -1.26
C GLN A 300 -6.97 -15.84 -1.97
N LEU A 301 -6.22 -16.21 -3.02
CA LEU A 301 -5.26 -15.32 -3.67
C LEU A 301 -6.02 -14.25 -4.46
N LYS A 302 -5.82 -12.99 -4.07
CA LYS A 302 -6.44 -11.81 -4.70
C LYS A 302 -5.44 -11.05 -5.56
N THR A 303 -4.18 -11.03 -5.14
CA THR A 303 -3.16 -10.20 -5.77
C THR A 303 -1.90 -11.01 -6.04
N LEU A 304 -1.40 -10.92 -7.27
CA LEU A 304 -0.16 -11.58 -7.69
C LEU A 304 0.73 -10.61 -8.47
N PHE A 305 1.91 -10.34 -7.93
CA PHE A 305 2.98 -9.61 -8.60
C PHE A 305 4.05 -10.60 -9.06
N ALA A 306 4.31 -10.70 -10.35
CA ALA A 306 5.31 -11.62 -10.91
C ALA A 306 6.13 -10.96 -12.03
N GLU A 307 6.31 -9.65 -11.95
CA GLU A 307 6.95 -8.84 -12.98
C GLU A 307 8.42 -9.23 -13.16
N ASP A 308 8.93 -9.19 -14.39
CA ASP A 308 10.32 -9.53 -14.71
C ASP A 308 10.74 -10.96 -14.24
N SER A 309 9.79 -11.88 -13.99
CA SER A 309 10.06 -13.27 -13.55
C SER A 309 10.05 -14.30 -14.69
N ALA A 310 10.49 -15.53 -14.38
CA ALA A 310 10.45 -16.65 -15.31
C ALA A 310 9.06 -17.32 -15.46
N LEU A 311 8.03 -16.78 -14.79
CA LEU A 311 6.68 -17.36 -14.72
C LEU A 311 6.12 -17.59 -16.13
N ALA A 312 5.71 -18.81 -16.42
CA ALA A 312 5.16 -19.21 -17.71
C ALA A 312 3.78 -19.86 -17.58
N ASP A 313 3.56 -20.61 -16.49
CA ASP A 313 2.36 -21.38 -16.24
C ASP A 313 1.56 -20.78 -15.07
N ILE A 314 0.38 -20.25 -15.40
CA ILE A 314 -0.59 -19.72 -14.44
C ILE A 314 -1.84 -20.61 -14.34
N SER A 315 -1.78 -21.86 -14.83
CA SER A 315 -2.94 -22.78 -14.83
C SER A 315 -3.54 -23.01 -13.44
N ALA A 316 -2.71 -22.93 -12.39
CA ALA A 316 -3.14 -23.00 -11.00
C ALA A 316 -4.16 -21.92 -10.62
N LEU A 317 -4.17 -20.74 -11.29
CA LEU A 317 -5.10 -19.64 -11.00
C LEU A 317 -6.55 -19.89 -11.43
N LYS A 318 -6.85 -21.07 -12.00
CA LYS A 318 -8.22 -21.44 -12.34
C LYS A 318 -9.10 -21.35 -11.08
N ASP A 319 -10.24 -20.67 -11.21
CA ASP A 319 -11.21 -20.44 -10.14
C ASP A 319 -10.70 -19.58 -8.96
N ALA A 320 -9.47 -19.03 -9.04
CA ALA A 320 -8.92 -18.15 -8.01
C ALA A 320 -9.63 -16.78 -8.03
N PRO A 321 -9.91 -16.16 -6.86
CA PRO A 321 -10.58 -14.87 -6.75
C PRO A 321 -9.64 -13.68 -7.01
N ILE A 322 -8.77 -13.80 -8.03
CA ILE A 322 -7.77 -12.79 -8.38
C ILE A 322 -8.49 -11.50 -8.79
N GLN A 323 -8.03 -10.39 -8.23
CA GLN A 323 -8.49 -9.03 -8.48
C GLN A 323 -7.46 -8.23 -9.27
N GLU A 324 -6.18 -8.48 -9.00
CA GLU A 324 -5.04 -7.83 -9.63
C GLU A 324 -3.94 -8.82 -9.98
N LEU A 325 -3.49 -8.78 -11.24
CA LEU A 325 -2.52 -9.71 -11.80
C LEU A 325 -1.45 -8.96 -12.60
N GLN A 326 -0.22 -8.91 -12.08
CA GLN A 326 0.93 -8.26 -12.72
C GLN A 326 1.91 -9.31 -13.27
N LEU A 327 1.92 -9.46 -14.59
CA LEU A 327 2.67 -10.43 -15.38
C LEU A 327 3.63 -9.75 -16.38
N LYS A 328 3.98 -8.48 -16.16
CA LYS A 328 4.84 -7.72 -17.04
C LYS A 328 6.19 -8.43 -17.24
N LYS A 329 6.60 -8.57 -18.51
CA LYS A 329 7.84 -9.26 -18.93
C LYS A 329 8.00 -10.69 -18.41
N THR A 330 6.89 -11.38 -18.12
CA THR A 330 6.91 -12.83 -17.85
C THR A 330 6.95 -13.64 -19.14
N LYS A 331 7.05 -14.97 -19.00
CA LYS A 331 6.95 -15.93 -20.11
C LYS A 331 5.52 -16.41 -20.35
N VAL A 332 4.51 -15.86 -19.66
CA VAL A 332 3.10 -16.24 -19.82
C VAL A 332 2.63 -15.96 -21.24
N ARG A 333 1.97 -16.95 -21.84
CA ARG A 333 1.39 -16.87 -23.19
C ARG A 333 -0.07 -17.28 -23.26
N ASP A 334 -0.54 -18.01 -22.25
CA ASP A 334 -1.88 -18.57 -22.17
C ASP A 334 -2.60 -18.00 -20.95
N LEU A 335 -3.82 -17.49 -21.17
CA LEU A 335 -4.69 -16.92 -20.15
C LEU A 335 -5.91 -17.80 -19.86
N ALA A 336 -5.94 -19.06 -20.32
CA ALA A 336 -7.07 -19.96 -20.14
C ALA A 336 -7.53 -20.09 -18.68
N ALA A 337 -6.60 -19.98 -17.72
CA ALA A 337 -6.90 -19.97 -16.28
C ALA A 337 -7.80 -18.81 -15.84
N LEU A 338 -7.83 -17.71 -16.60
CA LEU A 338 -8.63 -16.51 -16.32
C LEU A 338 -10.03 -16.56 -16.96
N ALA A 339 -10.34 -17.61 -17.73
CA ALA A 339 -11.63 -17.74 -18.39
C ALA A 339 -12.76 -17.79 -17.36
N GLY A 340 -13.73 -16.88 -17.50
CA GLY A 340 -14.87 -16.80 -16.58
C GLY A 340 -14.54 -16.18 -15.22
N ASN A 341 -13.33 -15.62 -15.03
CA ASN A 341 -13.00 -14.92 -13.79
C ASN A 341 -13.92 -13.70 -13.60
N THR A 342 -14.58 -13.63 -12.43
CA THR A 342 -15.57 -12.59 -12.11
C THR A 342 -15.04 -11.49 -11.21
N THR A 343 -13.79 -11.56 -10.78
CA THR A 343 -13.19 -10.65 -9.79
C THR A 343 -12.04 -9.81 -10.34
N LEU A 344 -11.42 -10.23 -11.45
CA LEU A 344 -10.23 -9.60 -12.03
C LEU A 344 -10.59 -8.26 -12.63
N THR A 345 -9.97 -7.21 -12.09
CA THR A 345 -10.19 -5.82 -12.52
C THR A 345 -8.94 -5.21 -13.15
N VAL A 346 -7.75 -5.67 -12.77
CA VAL A 346 -6.46 -5.15 -13.26
C VAL A 346 -5.63 -6.31 -13.79
N LEU A 347 -5.27 -6.23 -15.08
CA LEU A 347 -4.34 -7.16 -15.71
C LEU A 347 -3.24 -6.40 -16.45
N ASN A 348 -2.00 -6.63 -16.02
CA ASN A 348 -0.81 -6.17 -16.71
C ASN A 348 -0.03 -7.36 -17.25
N ALA A 349 -0.04 -7.57 -18.56
CA ALA A 349 0.77 -8.56 -19.26
C ALA A 349 1.63 -7.89 -20.34
N GLU A 350 2.16 -6.69 -20.04
CA GLU A 350 3.06 -5.97 -20.94
C GLU A 350 4.34 -6.77 -21.23
N TYR A 351 4.93 -6.61 -22.41
CA TYR A 351 6.18 -7.28 -22.80
C TYR A 351 6.15 -8.82 -22.70
N THR A 352 4.97 -9.43 -22.75
CA THR A 352 4.80 -10.89 -22.85
C THR A 352 4.69 -11.34 -24.30
N LEU A 353 4.64 -12.65 -24.55
CA LEU A 353 4.39 -13.21 -25.88
C LEU A 353 2.91 -13.59 -26.09
N LEU A 354 2.02 -12.98 -25.31
CA LEU A 354 0.57 -13.17 -25.37
C LEU A 354 0.02 -12.83 -26.76
N ALA A 355 -0.75 -13.74 -27.36
CA ALA A 355 -1.36 -13.55 -28.68
C ALA A 355 -2.89 -13.63 -28.64
N ASP A 356 -3.42 -14.46 -27.75
CA ASP A 356 -4.86 -14.69 -27.59
C ASP A 356 -5.36 -14.11 -26.26
N ILE A 357 -6.39 -13.28 -26.33
CA ILE A 357 -7.10 -12.73 -25.17
C ILE A 357 -8.56 -13.23 -25.10
N GLY A 358 -8.91 -14.27 -25.88
CA GLY A 358 -10.19 -14.96 -25.83
C GLY A 358 -10.69 -15.29 -24.42
N PRO A 359 -9.82 -15.80 -23.51
CA PRO A 359 -10.19 -16.06 -22.12
C PRO A 359 -10.70 -14.84 -21.34
N LEU A 360 -10.39 -13.61 -21.76
CA LEU A 360 -10.83 -12.39 -21.08
C LEU A 360 -12.29 -12.01 -21.41
N ARG A 361 -12.99 -12.77 -22.25
CA ARG A 361 -14.38 -12.50 -22.60
C ARG A 361 -15.26 -12.53 -21.35
N GLY A 362 -15.94 -11.41 -21.08
CA GLY A 362 -16.84 -11.27 -19.93
C GLY A 362 -16.14 -11.01 -18.59
N VAL A 363 -14.80 -10.98 -18.55
CA VAL A 363 -14.04 -10.61 -17.35
C VAL A 363 -14.23 -9.10 -17.10
N PRO A 364 -14.55 -8.66 -15.87
CA PRO A 364 -14.93 -7.27 -15.57
C PRO A 364 -13.72 -6.33 -15.43
N LEU A 365 -12.80 -6.38 -16.40
CA LEU A 365 -11.58 -5.58 -16.41
C LEU A 365 -11.87 -4.07 -16.45
N ARG A 366 -11.11 -3.33 -15.65
CA ARG A 366 -11.02 -1.87 -15.65
C ARG A 366 -9.71 -1.41 -16.27
N ASP A 367 -8.62 -2.11 -16.00
CA ASP A 367 -7.29 -1.78 -16.50
C ASP A 367 -6.68 -3.00 -17.20
N LEU A 368 -6.38 -2.85 -18.49
CA LEU A 368 -5.73 -3.87 -19.30
C LEU A 368 -4.50 -3.28 -20.00
N ARG A 369 -3.31 -3.73 -19.57
CA ARG A 369 -2.02 -3.38 -20.20
C ARG A 369 -1.42 -4.62 -20.86
N ILE A 370 -1.37 -4.62 -22.19
CA ILE A 370 -0.83 -5.71 -23.00
C ILE A 370 0.11 -5.18 -24.10
N ASN A 371 0.69 -3.99 -23.91
CA ASN A 371 1.61 -3.44 -24.89
C ASN A 371 2.85 -4.32 -25.09
N ARG A 372 3.37 -4.31 -26.31
CA ARG A 372 4.51 -5.15 -26.72
C ARG A 372 4.23 -6.65 -26.59
N SER A 373 2.98 -7.04 -26.78
CA SER A 373 2.54 -8.43 -26.98
C SER A 373 2.26 -8.71 -28.47
N GLN A 374 1.71 -9.89 -28.77
CA GLN A 374 1.35 -10.31 -30.13
C GLN A 374 -0.16 -10.25 -30.42
N VAL A 375 -0.94 -9.64 -29.52
CA VAL A 375 -2.41 -9.55 -29.63
C VAL A 375 -2.83 -8.82 -30.90
N ARG A 376 -3.81 -9.39 -31.60
CA ARG A 376 -4.39 -8.83 -32.84
C ARG A 376 -5.89 -8.56 -32.71
N ASP A 377 -6.62 -9.47 -32.09
CA ASP A 377 -8.07 -9.41 -31.98
C ASP A 377 -8.49 -8.83 -30.62
N LEU A 378 -9.27 -7.76 -30.64
CA LEU A 378 -9.86 -7.14 -29.46
C LEU A 378 -11.32 -7.57 -29.25
N SER A 379 -11.88 -8.47 -30.06
CA SER A 379 -13.26 -8.93 -29.94
C SER A 379 -13.67 -9.42 -28.55
N PRO A 380 -12.78 -10.03 -27.73
CA PRO A 380 -13.13 -10.41 -26.36
C PRO A 380 -13.43 -9.24 -25.42
N LEU A 381 -13.01 -8.02 -25.76
CA LEU A 381 -13.20 -6.80 -24.96
C LEU A 381 -14.54 -6.08 -25.22
N ARG A 382 -15.39 -6.62 -26.11
CA ARG A 382 -16.69 -6.02 -26.41
C ARG A 382 -17.55 -5.93 -25.15
N GLY A 383 -17.98 -4.71 -24.83
CA GLY A 383 -18.81 -4.44 -23.64
C GLY A 383 -18.05 -4.48 -22.31
N THR A 384 -16.74 -4.74 -22.32
CA THR A 384 -15.93 -4.70 -21.10
C THR A 384 -15.81 -3.27 -20.59
N PRO A 385 -16.06 -2.99 -19.29
CA PRO A 385 -16.14 -1.64 -18.76
C PRO A 385 -14.75 -1.06 -18.40
N LEU A 386 -13.83 -1.13 -19.38
CA LEU A 386 -12.46 -0.64 -19.29
C LEU A 386 -12.42 0.87 -19.06
N THR A 387 -11.53 1.32 -18.17
CA THR A 387 -11.14 2.72 -18.00
C THR A 387 -9.78 2.99 -18.62
N HIS A 388 -8.90 1.98 -18.63
CA HIS A 388 -7.54 2.06 -19.16
C HIS A 388 -7.25 0.87 -20.09
N LEU A 389 -6.86 1.15 -21.33
CA LEU A 389 -6.42 0.13 -22.29
C LEU A 389 -5.11 0.54 -22.97
N ASN A 390 -4.07 -0.29 -22.80
CA ASN A 390 -2.80 -0.12 -23.48
C ASN A 390 -2.47 -1.34 -24.35
N VAL A 391 -2.56 -1.13 -25.67
CA VAL A 391 -2.24 -2.12 -26.71
C VAL A 391 -1.11 -1.64 -27.61
N ARG A 392 -0.26 -0.71 -27.13
CA ARG A 392 0.85 -0.14 -27.91
C ARG A 392 1.79 -1.23 -28.43
N LYS A 393 2.26 -1.10 -29.67
CA LYS A 393 3.22 -2.05 -30.28
C LYS A 393 2.73 -3.49 -30.17
N THR A 394 1.46 -3.73 -30.51
CA THR A 394 0.90 -5.07 -30.68
C THR A 394 0.67 -5.32 -32.18
N ARG A 395 -0.37 -6.08 -32.55
CA ARG A 395 -0.76 -6.32 -33.95
C ARG A 395 -2.20 -5.90 -34.21
N VAL A 396 -2.76 -5.03 -33.38
CA VAL A 396 -4.15 -4.57 -33.49
C VAL A 396 -4.32 -3.71 -34.74
N THR A 397 -5.42 -3.93 -35.45
CA THR A 397 -5.80 -3.15 -36.63
C THR A 397 -7.22 -2.59 -36.54
N ASP A 398 -8.09 -3.27 -35.80
CA ASP A 398 -9.52 -2.96 -35.70
C ASP A 398 -9.88 -2.54 -34.27
N LEU A 399 -10.54 -1.39 -34.16
CA LEU A 399 -11.03 -0.83 -32.90
C LEU A 399 -12.54 -0.99 -32.74
N ALA A 400 -13.25 -1.60 -33.70
CA ALA A 400 -14.69 -1.85 -33.61
C ALA A 400 -15.15 -2.55 -32.32
N PRO A 401 -14.34 -3.40 -31.65
CA PRO A 401 -14.69 -3.94 -30.34
C PRO A 401 -14.86 -2.91 -29.22
N LEU A 402 -14.25 -1.72 -29.35
CA LEU A 402 -14.31 -0.64 -28.36
C LEU A 402 -15.50 0.31 -28.58
N ALA A 403 -16.26 0.12 -29.66
CA ALA A 403 -17.40 0.97 -29.98
C ALA A 403 -18.47 0.92 -28.88
N GLY A 404 -18.94 2.10 -28.47
CA GLY A 404 -19.95 2.23 -27.42
C GLY A 404 -19.42 2.00 -25.99
N ASN A 405 -18.10 1.87 -25.79
CA ASN A 405 -17.54 1.85 -24.45
C ASN A 405 -17.80 3.20 -23.75
N THR A 406 -18.42 3.14 -22.56
CA THR A 406 -18.88 4.31 -21.80
C THR A 406 -17.97 4.71 -20.63
N THR A 407 -16.86 4.00 -20.42
CA THR A 407 -15.96 4.18 -19.27
C THR A 407 -14.51 4.42 -19.65
N LEU A 408 -14.12 4.21 -20.92
CA LEU A 408 -12.72 4.23 -21.37
C LEU A 408 -12.22 5.67 -21.46
N GLU A 409 -11.24 6.00 -20.61
CA GLU A 409 -10.65 7.33 -20.48
C GLU A 409 -9.24 7.38 -21.09
N TYR A 410 -8.47 6.30 -20.95
CA TYR A 410 -7.12 6.17 -21.48
C TYR A 410 -7.05 5.08 -22.55
N LEU A 411 -6.61 5.43 -23.76
CA LEU A 411 -6.35 4.48 -24.83
C LEU A 411 -4.98 4.71 -25.48
N ASN A 412 -4.16 3.67 -25.50
CA ASN A 412 -2.91 3.67 -26.25
C ASN A 412 -2.90 2.57 -27.32
N VAL A 413 -2.99 2.99 -28.57
CA VAL A 413 -2.92 2.16 -29.78
C VAL A 413 -1.68 2.44 -30.61
N GLY A 414 -0.71 3.20 -30.08
CA GLY A 414 0.48 3.60 -30.82
C GLY A 414 1.29 2.41 -31.35
N GLN A 415 2.07 2.61 -32.41
CA GLN A 415 2.89 1.56 -33.04
C GLN A 415 2.09 0.32 -33.48
N ASN A 416 0.84 0.50 -33.90
CA ASN A 416 -0.01 -0.53 -34.49
C ASN A 416 -0.39 -0.20 -35.94
N SER A 417 -1.12 -1.10 -36.60
CA SER A 417 -1.63 -0.88 -37.96
C SER A 417 -3.09 -0.39 -38.00
N VAL A 418 -3.53 0.33 -36.97
CA VAL A 418 -4.85 0.98 -36.93
C VAL A 418 -4.94 2.06 -38.01
N SER A 419 -6.03 2.05 -38.78
CA SER A 419 -6.26 3.00 -39.88
C SER A 419 -7.48 3.91 -39.71
N SER A 420 -8.38 3.58 -38.78
CA SER A 420 -9.62 4.29 -38.54
C SER A 420 -9.90 4.46 -37.05
N LEU A 421 -10.37 5.64 -36.66
CA LEU A 421 -10.79 5.96 -35.29
C LEU A 421 -12.32 6.00 -35.14
N LYS A 422 -13.09 5.63 -36.18
CA LYS A 422 -14.56 5.73 -36.19
C LYS A 422 -15.25 5.00 -35.03
N ALA A 423 -14.64 3.94 -34.51
CA ALA A 423 -15.17 3.20 -33.37
C ALA A 423 -15.15 4.02 -32.07
N LEU A 424 -14.38 5.11 -32.01
CA LEU A 424 -14.21 5.93 -30.81
C LEU A 424 -15.25 7.05 -30.66
N VAL A 425 -16.23 7.14 -31.56
CA VAL A 425 -17.32 8.13 -31.45
C VAL A 425 -18.07 7.92 -30.13
N GLY A 426 -18.14 8.97 -29.33
CA GLY A 426 -18.85 8.96 -28.04
C GLY A 426 -18.11 8.25 -26.90
N VAL A 427 -16.93 7.66 -27.15
CA VAL A 427 -16.09 7.08 -26.09
C VAL A 427 -15.48 8.23 -25.28
N PRO A 428 -15.58 8.22 -23.93
CA PRO A 428 -15.22 9.36 -23.08
C PRO A 428 -13.70 9.50 -22.85
N LEU A 429 -12.89 9.37 -23.91
CA LEU A 429 -11.45 9.46 -23.84
C LEU A 429 -10.99 10.84 -23.36
N THR A 430 -10.10 10.84 -22.37
CA THR A 430 -9.33 12.01 -21.95
C THR A 430 -7.90 11.97 -22.52
N GLN A 431 -7.36 10.77 -22.75
CA GLN A 431 -6.03 10.56 -23.31
C GLN A 431 -6.05 9.54 -24.45
N LEU A 432 -5.52 9.93 -25.61
CA LEU A 432 -5.36 9.05 -26.77
C LEU A 432 -3.94 9.13 -27.33
N TYR A 433 -3.29 7.97 -27.40
CA TYR A 433 -2.02 7.77 -28.07
C TYR A 433 -2.23 6.89 -29.29
N ALA A 434 -2.08 7.47 -30.48
CA ALA A 434 -2.19 6.82 -31.77
C ALA A 434 -0.98 7.14 -32.68
N ASP A 435 0.17 7.44 -32.06
CA ASP A 435 1.46 7.65 -32.72
C ASP A 435 1.89 6.41 -33.52
N LEU A 436 2.59 6.61 -34.63
CA LEU A 436 3.14 5.53 -35.46
C LEU A 436 2.06 4.52 -35.90
N THR A 437 0.87 5.04 -36.26
CA THR A 437 -0.24 4.25 -36.82
C THR A 437 -0.52 4.61 -38.29
N HIS A 438 -1.46 3.91 -38.93
CA HIS A 438 -1.88 4.15 -40.31
C HIS A 438 -3.10 5.09 -40.41
N VAL A 439 -3.43 5.80 -39.33
CA VAL A 439 -4.56 6.74 -39.28
C VAL A 439 -4.36 7.87 -40.30
N ARG A 440 -5.41 8.14 -41.08
CA ARG A 440 -5.43 9.21 -42.10
C ARG A 440 -6.42 10.33 -41.81
N SER A 441 -7.31 10.12 -40.83
CA SER A 441 -8.35 11.07 -40.45
C SER A 441 -8.67 10.89 -38.97
N LEU A 442 -8.92 12.00 -38.29
CA LEU A 442 -9.36 12.04 -36.89
C LEU A 442 -10.88 11.82 -36.75
N ASN A 443 -11.57 11.39 -37.81
CA ASN A 443 -12.98 11.00 -37.74
C ASN A 443 -13.16 9.89 -36.71
N GLY A 444 -14.02 10.14 -35.72
CA GLY A 444 -14.10 9.38 -34.48
C GLY A 444 -13.94 10.24 -33.24
N LEU A 445 -13.26 11.39 -33.36
CA LEU A 445 -12.92 12.26 -32.22
C LEU A 445 -13.81 13.51 -32.10
N GLN A 446 -14.86 13.63 -32.93
CA GLN A 446 -15.81 14.75 -32.88
C GLN A 446 -16.46 14.85 -31.50
N GLY A 447 -16.41 16.04 -30.90
CA GLY A 447 -17.00 16.30 -29.58
C GLY A 447 -16.35 15.53 -28.43
N SER A 448 -15.13 15.01 -28.64
CA SER A 448 -14.39 14.27 -27.61
C SER A 448 -14.00 15.16 -26.43
N LYS A 449 -13.82 14.53 -25.26
CA LYS A 449 -13.33 15.16 -24.03
C LYS A 449 -11.80 15.09 -23.88
N LEU A 450 -11.09 14.92 -25.01
CA LEU A 450 -9.64 14.70 -25.01
C LEU A 450 -8.91 15.93 -24.45
N SER A 451 -8.09 15.69 -23.42
CA SER A 451 -7.12 16.64 -22.91
C SER A 451 -5.73 16.40 -23.50
N THR A 452 -5.43 15.16 -23.91
CA THR A 452 -4.13 14.75 -24.44
C THR A 452 -4.29 13.91 -25.70
N LEU A 453 -3.64 14.32 -26.79
CA LEU A 453 -3.65 13.61 -28.07
C LEU A 453 -2.23 13.51 -28.67
N TYR A 454 -1.79 12.29 -28.94
CA TYR A 454 -0.57 11.99 -29.69
C TYR A 454 -0.92 11.24 -30.97
N VAL A 455 -0.60 11.82 -32.13
CA VAL A 455 -0.87 11.27 -33.47
C VAL A 455 0.36 11.42 -34.37
N ASP A 456 1.54 11.42 -33.75
CA ASP A 456 2.82 11.54 -34.44
C ASP A 456 3.02 10.42 -35.46
N ASP A 457 3.75 10.69 -36.54
CA ASP A 457 4.07 9.72 -37.59
C ASP A 457 2.82 9.05 -38.22
N THR A 458 1.70 9.77 -38.25
CA THR A 458 0.48 9.37 -38.97
C THR A 458 0.33 10.13 -40.30
N LYS A 459 -0.70 9.79 -41.07
CA LYS A 459 -0.98 10.41 -42.38
C LYS A 459 -2.17 11.35 -42.35
N ILE A 460 -2.50 11.90 -41.17
CA ILE A 460 -3.60 12.86 -41.03
C ILE A 460 -3.29 14.17 -41.77
N THR A 461 -4.34 14.77 -42.34
CA THR A 461 -4.26 16.02 -43.11
C THR A 461 -5.08 17.15 -42.49
N SER A 462 -5.97 16.85 -41.55
CA SER A 462 -6.90 17.82 -40.97
C SER A 462 -7.10 17.57 -39.49
N LEU A 463 -7.18 18.67 -38.74
CA LEU A 463 -7.49 18.72 -37.31
C LEU A 463 -8.97 19.05 -37.04
N ALA A 464 -9.81 19.24 -38.07
CA ALA A 464 -11.20 19.66 -37.94
C ALA A 464 -12.03 18.85 -36.91
N PRO A 465 -11.87 17.52 -36.78
CA PRO A 465 -12.59 16.75 -35.76
C PRO A 465 -12.30 17.14 -34.30
N LEU A 466 -11.25 17.92 -34.04
CA LEU A 466 -10.87 18.39 -32.69
C LEU A 466 -11.55 19.71 -32.29
N LEU A 467 -12.37 20.29 -33.16
CA LEU A 467 -13.06 21.56 -32.87
C LEU A 467 -13.83 21.47 -31.55
N GLY A 468 -13.53 22.39 -30.63
CA GLY A 468 -14.18 22.47 -29.31
C GLY A 468 -13.70 21.45 -28.28
N ALA A 469 -12.70 20.60 -28.59
CA ALA A 469 -12.14 19.67 -27.60
C ALA A 469 -11.37 20.42 -26.50
N PRO A 470 -11.45 20.01 -25.22
CA PRO A 470 -10.73 20.64 -24.10
C PRO A 470 -9.24 20.26 -24.08
N LEU A 471 -8.56 20.36 -25.23
CA LEU A 471 -7.23 19.82 -25.47
C LEU A 471 -6.16 20.69 -24.80
N LEU A 472 -5.36 20.08 -23.92
CA LEU A 472 -4.23 20.70 -23.23
C LEU A 472 -2.90 20.36 -23.91
N ARG A 473 -2.77 19.13 -24.45
CA ARG A 473 -1.57 18.67 -25.15
C ARG A 473 -1.91 18.04 -26.49
N LEU A 474 -1.24 18.51 -27.53
CA LEU A 474 -1.30 17.97 -28.88
C LEU A 474 0.10 17.71 -29.41
N SER A 475 0.35 16.47 -29.82
CA SER A 475 1.50 16.09 -30.63
C SER A 475 1.01 15.51 -31.96
N ALA A 476 1.39 16.15 -33.07
CA ALA A 476 1.06 15.75 -34.42
C ALA A 476 2.28 15.84 -35.35
N ASP A 477 3.43 15.44 -34.83
CA ASP A 477 4.72 15.47 -35.51
C ASP A 477 4.74 14.52 -36.70
N ASN A 478 5.49 14.85 -37.74
CA ASN A 478 5.63 14.05 -38.95
C ASN A 478 4.28 13.71 -39.64
N THR A 479 3.27 14.59 -39.49
CA THR A 479 1.98 14.46 -40.16
C THR A 479 1.88 15.35 -41.41
N ARG A 480 0.73 15.33 -42.09
CA ARG A 480 0.48 16.12 -43.32
C ARG A 480 -0.49 17.28 -43.07
N ILE A 481 -0.66 17.70 -41.82
CA ILE A 481 -1.48 18.86 -41.50
C ILE A 481 -0.87 20.12 -42.09
N SER A 482 -1.72 20.99 -42.63
CA SER A 482 -1.33 22.30 -43.16
C SER A 482 -2.17 23.46 -42.62
N ASP A 483 -3.32 23.14 -42.03
CA ASP A 483 -4.28 24.10 -41.48
C ASP A 483 -4.46 23.85 -39.97
N LEU A 484 -4.38 24.92 -39.20
CA LEU A 484 -4.48 24.95 -37.75
C LEU A 484 -5.76 25.62 -37.25
N ALA A 485 -6.69 26.03 -38.13
CA ALA A 485 -7.91 26.75 -37.75
C ALA A 485 -8.75 26.01 -36.70
N ALA A 486 -8.75 24.67 -36.70
CA ALA A 486 -9.45 23.85 -35.72
C ALA A 486 -8.94 24.00 -34.28
N LEU A 487 -7.75 24.59 -34.08
CA LEU A 487 -7.18 24.84 -32.76
C LEU A 487 -7.69 26.14 -32.12
N THR A 488 -8.44 26.96 -32.86
CA THR A 488 -8.94 28.26 -32.38
C THR A 488 -9.69 28.12 -31.05
N GLY A 489 -9.27 28.89 -30.04
CA GLY A 489 -9.92 28.92 -28.73
C GLY A 489 -9.68 27.69 -27.85
N LEU A 490 -8.86 26.72 -28.27
CA LEU A 490 -8.54 25.57 -27.45
C LEU A 490 -7.53 25.92 -26.35
N PRO A 491 -7.62 25.31 -25.15
CA PRO A 491 -6.75 25.61 -24.01
C PRO A 491 -5.36 24.93 -24.11
N ILE A 492 -4.80 24.82 -25.31
CA ILE A 492 -3.57 24.06 -25.57
C ILE A 492 -2.38 24.75 -24.90
N GLN A 493 -1.70 23.99 -24.03
CA GLN A 493 -0.50 24.40 -23.32
C GLN A 493 0.77 23.80 -23.94
N THR A 494 0.68 22.59 -24.48
CA THR A 494 1.81 21.91 -25.14
C THR A 494 1.43 21.55 -26.57
N LEU A 495 2.13 22.10 -27.55
CA LEU A 495 1.90 21.83 -28.97
C LEU A 495 3.18 21.38 -29.67
N SER A 496 3.18 20.18 -30.26
CA SER A 496 4.21 19.70 -31.16
C SER A 496 3.59 19.44 -32.54
N ILE A 497 4.11 20.11 -33.57
CA ILE A 497 3.71 19.92 -34.97
C ILE A 497 4.95 19.87 -35.87
N GLU A 498 6.01 19.23 -35.39
CA GLU A 498 7.28 19.11 -36.09
C GLU A 498 7.11 18.45 -37.46
N ASN A 499 7.87 18.90 -38.46
CA ASN A 499 7.90 18.32 -39.79
C ASN A 499 6.50 18.19 -40.45
N THR A 500 5.67 19.23 -40.28
CA THR A 500 4.34 19.32 -40.90
C THR A 500 4.33 20.24 -42.13
N ALA A 501 3.20 20.30 -42.83
CA ALA A 501 3.01 21.14 -44.02
C ALA A 501 2.45 22.54 -43.70
N VAL A 502 2.42 22.92 -42.42
CA VAL A 502 1.91 24.21 -41.93
C VAL A 502 2.81 25.35 -42.41
N ALA A 503 2.17 26.39 -42.94
CA ALA A 503 2.83 27.63 -43.37
C ALA A 503 2.36 28.82 -42.52
N ASP A 504 1.04 28.92 -42.32
CA ASP A 504 0.42 29.94 -41.49
C ASP A 504 0.33 29.49 -40.04
N ILE A 505 0.92 30.27 -39.14
CA ILE A 505 0.92 30.05 -37.69
C ILE A 505 0.25 31.20 -36.92
N ALA A 506 -0.49 32.09 -37.59
CA ALA A 506 -1.13 33.24 -36.96
C ALA A 506 -2.00 32.84 -35.76
N ILE A 507 -2.72 31.72 -35.87
CA ILE A 507 -3.62 31.24 -34.83
C ILE A 507 -2.90 30.89 -33.53
N LEU A 508 -1.61 30.50 -33.60
CA LEU A 508 -0.85 30.13 -32.42
C LEU A 508 -0.75 31.28 -31.42
N GLY A 509 -0.75 32.53 -31.89
CA GLY A 509 -0.75 33.72 -31.05
C GLY A 509 -2.01 33.89 -30.17
N THR A 510 -3.08 33.13 -30.45
CA THR A 510 -4.33 33.15 -29.67
C THR A 510 -4.38 32.07 -28.59
N LEU A 511 -3.43 31.13 -28.59
CA LEU A 511 -3.43 29.96 -27.72
C LEU A 511 -2.62 30.23 -26.43
N PRO A 512 -3.02 29.67 -25.28
CA PRO A 512 -2.29 29.79 -24.02
C PRO A 512 -1.08 28.84 -23.94
N LEU A 513 -0.22 28.86 -24.96
CA LEU A 513 0.91 27.94 -25.10
C LEU A 513 1.97 28.19 -24.02
N ALA A 514 2.40 27.12 -23.35
CA ALA A 514 3.55 27.09 -22.46
C ALA A 514 4.77 26.47 -23.15
N GLU A 515 4.55 25.46 -24.00
CA GLU A 515 5.60 24.77 -24.75
C GLU A 515 5.19 24.56 -26.22
N ILE A 516 6.07 24.89 -27.15
CA ILE A 516 5.84 24.67 -28.59
C ILE A 516 7.06 24.03 -29.28
N SER A 517 6.81 23.08 -30.17
CA SER A 517 7.79 22.58 -31.14
C SER A 517 7.33 22.73 -32.59
N LEU A 518 8.16 23.43 -33.38
CA LEU A 518 8.00 23.70 -34.81
C LEU A 518 9.21 23.18 -35.61
N ILE A 519 9.99 22.26 -35.05
CA ILE A 519 11.20 21.74 -35.69
C ILE A 519 10.86 21.19 -37.08
N ARG A 520 11.75 21.45 -38.06
CA ARG A 520 11.61 20.99 -39.46
C ARG A 520 10.36 21.47 -40.20
N CYS A 521 9.60 22.44 -39.67
CA CYS A 521 8.49 23.08 -40.40
C CYS A 521 9.02 24.09 -41.43
N LYS A 522 9.43 23.58 -42.60
CA LYS A 522 10.14 24.35 -43.65
C LYS A 522 9.30 25.46 -44.31
N ARG A 523 7.97 25.40 -44.20
CA ARG A 523 7.06 26.35 -44.86
C ARG A 523 6.74 27.59 -44.02
N ILE A 524 7.10 27.58 -42.74
CA ILE A 524 6.95 28.75 -41.87
C ILE A 524 8.03 29.77 -42.25
N THR A 525 7.63 31.01 -42.51
CA THR A 525 8.52 32.09 -42.96
C THR A 525 8.82 33.11 -41.88
N ALA A 526 7.99 33.21 -40.83
CA ALA A 526 8.17 34.15 -39.73
C ALA A 526 7.64 33.58 -38.41
N LEU A 527 8.20 34.04 -37.28
CA LEU A 527 7.80 33.64 -35.93
C LEU A 527 7.00 34.73 -35.18
N THR A 528 6.70 35.86 -35.83
CA THR A 528 6.13 37.06 -35.21
C THR A 528 4.79 36.80 -34.51
N SER A 529 3.97 35.87 -35.02
CA SER A 529 2.70 35.47 -34.40
C SER A 529 2.87 34.88 -32.99
N LEU A 530 4.04 34.30 -32.68
CA LEU A 530 4.33 33.76 -31.34
C LEU A 530 4.58 34.84 -30.30
N LEU A 531 4.84 36.10 -30.68
CA LEU A 531 5.04 37.21 -29.74
C LEU A 531 3.80 37.50 -28.89
N SER A 532 2.62 37.09 -29.35
CA SER A 532 1.37 37.19 -28.60
C SER A 532 1.24 36.11 -27.52
N CYS A 533 2.03 35.03 -27.57
CA CYS A 533 2.03 33.91 -26.62
C CYS A 533 2.78 34.28 -25.32
N LYS A 534 2.25 35.20 -24.52
CA LYS A 534 2.91 35.67 -23.28
C LYS A 534 3.21 34.57 -22.26
N THR A 535 2.50 33.45 -22.32
CA THR A 535 2.68 32.27 -21.47
C THR A 535 3.82 31.35 -21.90
N LEU A 536 4.45 31.59 -23.06
CA LEU A 536 5.41 30.67 -23.64
C LEU A 536 6.71 30.61 -22.84
N VAL A 537 7.06 29.41 -22.38
CA VAL A 537 8.25 29.12 -21.55
C VAL A 537 9.34 28.43 -22.35
N LYS A 538 8.96 27.52 -23.26
CA LYS A 538 9.89 26.77 -24.11
C LYS A 538 9.46 26.80 -25.57
N ALA A 539 10.40 27.07 -26.47
CA ALA A 539 10.16 27.05 -27.91
C ALA A 539 11.26 26.30 -28.66
N LYS A 540 10.87 25.36 -29.51
CA LYS A 540 11.76 24.75 -30.49
C LYS A 540 11.38 25.24 -31.87
N VAL A 541 12.28 25.94 -32.56
CA VAL A 541 11.97 26.66 -33.80
C VAL A 541 12.65 26.03 -35.03
N PRO A 542 12.13 26.27 -36.25
CA PRO A 542 12.80 25.84 -37.47
C PRO A 542 14.20 26.44 -37.60
N VAL A 543 15.17 25.65 -38.04
CA VAL A 543 16.59 26.06 -38.13
C VAL A 543 16.86 27.23 -39.09
N HIS A 544 15.96 27.45 -40.06
CA HIS A 544 16.08 28.54 -41.05
C HIS A 544 15.49 29.87 -40.55
N LEU A 545 14.86 29.89 -39.37
CA LEU A 545 14.30 31.10 -38.77
C LEU A 545 15.15 31.55 -37.60
N ASP A 546 15.28 32.86 -37.43
CA ASP A 546 16.03 33.44 -36.32
C ASP A 546 15.23 33.34 -35.01
N PRO A 547 15.70 32.57 -34.00
CA PRO A 547 15.06 32.50 -32.70
C PRO A 547 15.06 33.84 -31.93
N CYS A 548 15.98 34.77 -32.24
CA CYS A 548 16.11 36.04 -31.52
C CYS A 548 14.89 36.95 -31.67
N VAL A 549 14.06 36.73 -32.69
CA VAL A 549 12.75 37.40 -32.83
C VAL A 549 11.88 37.19 -31.59
N LEU A 550 12.05 36.07 -30.86
CA LEU A 550 11.25 35.73 -29.67
C LEU A 550 11.79 36.34 -28.36
N LYS A 551 12.93 37.05 -28.37
CA LYS A 551 13.54 37.71 -27.19
C LYS A 551 12.57 38.57 -26.36
N PRO A 552 11.56 39.27 -26.94
CA PRO A 552 10.62 40.08 -26.16
C PRO A 552 9.64 39.28 -25.29
N LEU A 553 9.55 37.96 -25.42
CA LEU A 553 8.60 37.15 -24.64
C LEU A 553 9.03 37.10 -23.16
N PRO A 554 8.16 37.50 -22.22
CA PRO A 554 8.57 37.74 -20.82
C PRO A 554 8.94 36.47 -20.05
N ASN A 555 8.35 35.32 -20.42
CA ASN A 555 8.49 34.05 -19.71
C ASN A 555 9.37 33.03 -20.44
N LEU A 556 9.88 33.38 -21.63
CA LEU A 556 10.63 32.46 -22.46
C LEU A 556 12.02 32.21 -21.86
N SER A 557 12.26 30.97 -21.43
CA SER A 557 13.50 30.56 -20.75
C SER A 557 14.35 29.61 -21.56
N GLN A 558 13.76 28.87 -22.51
CA GLN A 558 14.47 27.90 -23.33
C GLN A 558 14.10 28.04 -24.79
N VAL A 559 15.09 28.28 -25.64
CA VAL A 559 14.93 28.19 -27.09
C VAL A 559 15.97 27.24 -27.67
N SER A 560 15.54 26.40 -28.60
CA SER A 560 16.45 25.50 -29.32
C SER A 560 16.09 25.39 -30.79
N ASP A 561 17.09 25.11 -31.61
CA ASP A 561 16.91 24.77 -33.02
C ASP A 561 16.94 23.24 -33.22
N SER A 562 16.71 22.78 -34.45
CA SER A 562 16.68 21.35 -34.79
C SER A 562 18.01 20.61 -34.62
N ARG A 563 19.09 21.28 -34.20
CA ARG A 563 20.40 20.67 -33.90
C ARG A 563 20.58 20.40 -32.41
N GLY A 564 19.57 20.65 -31.59
CA GLY A 564 19.58 20.33 -30.17
C GLY A 564 20.51 21.22 -29.34
N HIS A 565 21.03 22.31 -29.91
CA HIS A 565 21.72 23.33 -29.13
C HIS A 565 20.68 24.03 -28.26
N LEU A 566 20.58 23.60 -27.00
CA LEU A 566 19.90 24.34 -25.95
C LEU A 566 20.63 25.67 -25.79
N LYS A 567 19.94 26.74 -26.13
CA LYS A 567 20.45 28.09 -26.06
C LYS A 567 19.56 28.82 -25.07
N ASP A 568 20.11 29.11 -23.89
CA ASP A 568 19.46 30.06 -23.00
C ASP A 568 19.30 31.37 -23.78
N ILE A 569 18.07 31.83 -23.97
CA ILE A 569 17.79 32.94 -24.89
C ILE A 569 18.50 34.22 -24.42
N LYS A 570 18.76 34.31 -23.11
CA LYS A 570 19.52 35.40 -22.47
C LYS A 570 21.02 35.36 -22.77
N ILE A 571 21.56 34.21 -23.18
CA ILE A 571 22.99 34.01 -23.45
C ILE A 571 23.31 34.15 -24.96
N VAL A 572 22.32 33.97 -25.83
CA VAL A 572 22.57 33.77 -27.28
C VAL A 572 22.22 34.96 -28.16
N CYS A 573 21.30 35.81 -27.73
CA CYS A 573 20.94 37.02 -28.47
C CYS A 573 21.56 38.22 -27.73
N PRO A 574 22.70 38.78 -28.21
CA PRO A 574 23.31 39.95 -27.59
C PRO A 574 22.32 41.12 -27.38
#